data_AF-A0A1M6LQQ3-F1
#
_entry.id   AF-A0A1M6LQQ3-F1
#
_cell.length_a   1.000
_cell.length_b   1.000
_cell.length_c   1.000
_cell.angle_alpha   90.00
_cell.angle_beta   90.00
_cell.angle_gamma   90.00
#
_symmetry.space_group_name_H-M   'P 1'
#
loop_
_entity.id
_entity.type
_entity.pdbx_description
1 polymer ?
#
loop_
_entity_poly.entity_id
_entity_poly.type
_entity_poly.pdbx_seq_one_letter_code
_entity_poly.pdbx_strand_id
1 'polypeptide(L)'
;MTKMEELNARVERVERSVFEHSLCPKKLDELLDMQGEISDIRESFLNQPFTGIAVEELEDLRFRILECEFNVHIFASEAMYQSTEESMRRLNDLYETVSDGGENQ
;
A
#
# COMPACT_ATOMS: atom_id res chain seq x y z
N MET A 1 21.51 -5.98 -4.01
CA MET A 1 20.19 -5.42 -3.73
C MET A 1 20.12 -5.17 -2.24
N THR A 2 19.91 -3.92 -1.84
CA THR A 2 19.67 -3.56 -0.43
C THR A 2 18.26 -4.02 -0.02
N LYS A 3 18.00 -4.14 1.29
CA LYS A 3 16.66 -4.48 1.79
C LYS A 3 15.60 -3.44 1.39
N MET A 4 16.01 -2.18 1.33
CA MET A 4 15.16 -1.08 0.87
C MET A 4 14.82 -1.22 -0.62
N GLU A 5 15.79 -1.57 -1.47
CA GLU A 5 15.55 -1.84 -2.89
C GLU A 5 14.61 -3.04 -3.09
N GLU A 6 14.77 -4.09 -2.28
CA GLU A 6 13.90 -5.26 -2.32
C GLU A 6 12.45 -4.89 -1.96
N LEU A 7 12.25 -4.16 -0.86
CA LEU A 7 10.91 -3.71 -0.45
C LEU A 7 10.27 -2.81 -1.50
N ASN A 8 11.02 -1.84 -2.05
CA ASN A 8 10.54 -0.98 -3.13
C ASN A 8 10.09 -1.81 -4.34
N ALA A 9 10.92 -2.75 -4.80
CA ALA A 9 10.60 -3.60 -5.94
C ALA A 9 9.38 -4.50 -5.67
N ARG A 10 9.12 -4.89 -4.42
CA ARG A 10 7.92 -5.63 -4.03
C ARG A 10 6.68 -4.72 -4.04
N VAL A 11 6.76 -3.53 -3.46
CA VAL A 11 5.68 -2.53 -3.47
C VAL A 11 5.31 -2.14 -4.90
N GLU A 12 6.28 -1.86 -5.77
CA GLU A 12 6.06 -1.52 -7.18
C GLU A 12 5.27 -2.58 -7.95
N ARG A 13 5.41 -3.86 -7.60
CA ARG A 13 4.62 -4.94 -8.22
C ARG A 13 3.18 -4.91 -7.74
N VAL A 14 2.94 -4.64 -6.47
CA VAL A 14 1.58 -4.50 -5.93
C VAL A 14 0.92 -3.25 -6.50
N GLU A 15 1.62 -2.11 -6.57
CA GLU A 15 1.15 -0.87 -7.20
C GLU A 15 0.73 -1.11 -8.65
N ARG A 16 1.58 -1.82 -9.42
CA ARG A 16 1.23 -2.20 -10.80
C ARG A 16 -0.03 -3.07 -10.84
N SER A 17 -0.15 -4.01 -9.91
CA SER A 17 -1.31 -4.91 -9.85
C SER A 17 -2.59 -4.17 -9.47
N VAL A 18 -2.51 -3.17 -8.59
CA VAL A 18 -3.59 -2.24 -8.25
C VAL A 18 -4.01 -1.44 -9.48
N PHE A 19 -3.05 -0.88 -10.22
CA PHE A 19 -3.32 -0.17 -11.46
C PHE A 19 -3.97 -1.09 -12.51
N GLU A 20 -3.44 -2.29 -12.72
CA GLU A 20 -4.00 -3.28 -13.64
C GLU A 20 -5.44 -3.65 -13.29
N HIS A 21 -5.78 -3.78 -12.00
CA HIS A 21 -7.15 -4.05 -11.55
C HIS A 21 -8.13 -2.97 -12.01
N SER A 22 -7.71 -1.70 -12.00
CA SER A 22 -8.54 -0.58 -12.49
C SER A 22 -8.83 -0.65 -14.00
N LEU A 23 -7.95 -1.30 -14.77
CA LEU A 23 -8.12 -1.50 -16.21
C LEU A 23 -8.90 -2.78 -16.54
N CYS A 24 -8.63 -3.85 -15.79
CA CYS A 24 -9.24 -5.15 -15.97
C CYS A 24 -9.43 -5.79 -14.59
N PRO A 25 -10.69 -5.88 -14.09
CA PRO A 25 -10.96 -6.43 -12.77
C PRO A 25 -10.38 -7.83 -12.59
N LYS A 26 -9.48 -7.96 -11.61
CA LYS A 26 -8.86 -9.22 -11.20
C LYS A 26 -9.88 -10.09 -10.44
N LYS A 27 -9.67 -11.40 -10.46
CA LYS A 27 -10.50 -12.35 -9.71
C LYS A 27 -10.23 -12.25 -8.21
N LEU A 28 -11.18 -12.72 -7.40
CA LEU A 28 -11.04 -12.72 -5.94
C LEU A 28 -9.76 -13.41 -5.47
N ASP A 29 -9.40 -14.58 -6.02
CA ASP A 29 -8.18 -15.28 -5.63
C ASP A 29 -6.91 -14.43 -5.86
N GLU A 30 -6.84 -13.71 -6.99
CA GLU A 30 -5.73 -12.80 -7.29
C GLU A 30 -5.69 -11.61 -6.31
N LEU A 31 -6.86 -11.11 -5.91
CA LEU A 31 -6.98 -10.03 -4.91
C LEU A 31 -6.55 -10.49 -3.51
N LEU A 32 -6.86 -11.74 -3.14
CA LEU A 32 -6.42 -12.34 -1.88
C LEU A 32 -4.90 -12.61 -1.89
N ASP A 33 -4.33 -13.03 -3.02
CA ASP A 33 -2.89 -13.16 -3.19
C ASP A 33 -2.19 -11.80 -3.04
N MET A 34 -2.73 -10.75 -3.67
CA MET A 34 -2.26 -9.38 -3.50
C MET A 34 -2.35 -8.91 -2.05
N GLN A 35 -3.43 -9.28 -1.33
CA GLN A 35 -3.61 -8.93 0.08
C GLN A 35 -2.56 -9.62 0.97
N GLY A 36 -2.22 -10.87 0.65
CA GLY A 36 -1.12 -11.59 1.29
C GLY A 36 0.22 -10.90 1.04
N GLU A 37 0.55 -10.60 -0.21
CA GLU A 37 1.83 -9.97 -0.57
C GLU A 37 2.00 -8.61 0.13
N ILE A 38 0.98 -7.75 0.15
CA ILE A 38 1.09 -6.44 0.80
C ILE A 38 1.18 -6.53 2.33
N SER A 39 0.51 -7.51 2.94
CA SER A 39 0.63 -7.79 4.38
C SER A 39 2.06 -8.23 4.72
N ASP A 40 2.63 -9.13 3.93
CA ASP A 40 4.01 -9.60 4.09
C ASP A 40 5.03 -8.48 3.89
N ILE A 41 4.78 -7.56 2.93
CA ILE A 41 5.61 -6.37 2.72
C ILE A 41 5.56 -5.48 3.97
N ARG A 42 4.36 -5.18 4.49
CA ARG A 42 4.21 -4.36 5.68
C ARG A 42 4.91 -4.97 6.89
N GLU A 43 4.74 -6.27 7.12
CA GLU A 43 5.45 -6.96 8.20
C GLU A 43 6.96 -6.92 8.00
N SER A 44 7.43 -7.10 6.77
CA SER A 44 8.86 -6.98 6.43
C SER A 44 9.38 -5.57 6.73
N PHE A 45 8.62 -4.53 6.38
CA PHE A 45 8.97 -3.15 6.68
C PHE A 45 9.05 -2.90 8.19
N LEU A 46 8.07 -3.33 8.98
CA LEU A 46 8.04 -3.09 10.42
C LEU A 46 9.12 -3.84 11.20
N ASN A 47 9.57 -5.00 10.70
CA ASN A 47 10.50 -5.87 11.42
C ASN A 47 11.97 -5.72 11.00
N GLN A 48 12.28 -4.76 10.12
CA GLN A 48 13.64 -4.58 9.60
C GLN A 48 14.28 -3.27 10.09
N PRO A 49 15.60 -3.30 10.41
CA PRO A 49 16.35 -2.08 10.71
C PRO A 49 16.73 -1.35 9.41
N PHE A 50 16.48 -0.04 9.36
CA PHE A 50 16.82 0.85 8.23
C PHE A 50 17.95 1.82 8.59
N THR A 51 19.07 1.28 9.07
CA THR A 51 20.22 2.12 9.44
C THR A 51 20.80 2.86 8.24
N GLY A 52 20.88 4.19 8.33
CA GLY A 52 21.43 5.04 7.28
C GLY A 52 20.46 5.39 6.15
N ILE A 53 19.19 5.00 6.26
CA ILE A 53 18.12 5.45 5.35
C ILE A 53 17.49 6.72 5.91
N ALA A 54 17.19 7.68 5.03
CA ALA A 54 16.55 8.94 5.41
C ALA A 54 15.11 8.69 5.89
N VAL A 55 14.64 9.49 6.85
CA VAL A 55 13.26 9.33 7.37
C VAL A 55 12.25 9.58 6.26
N GLU A 56 12.51 10.54 5.39
CA GLU A 56 11.68 10.90 4.25
C GLU A 56 11.50 9.72 3.27
N GLU A 57 12.55 8.94 3.03
CA GLU A 57 12.49 7.73 2.20
C GLU A 57 11.66 6.62 2.87
N LEU A 58 11.73 6.52 4.20
CA LEU A 58 10.92 5.56 4.96
C LEU A 58 9.45 5.96 5.01
N GLU A 59 9.17 7.26 5.11
CA GLU A 59 7.80 7.79 5.09
C GLU A 59 7.17 7.64 3.70
N ASP A 60 7.92 7.87 2.62
CA ASP A 60 7.44 7.59 1.25
C ASP A 60 7.10 6.10 1.07
N LEU A 61 7.99 5.21 1.49
CA LEU A 61 7.74 3.77 1.41
C LEU A 61 6.56 3.35 2.30
N ARG A 62 6.47 3.87 3.53
CA ARG A 62 5.35 3.62 4.45
C ARG A 62 4.02 4.05 3.81
N PHE A 63 3.99 5.24 3.21
CA PHE A 63 2.81 5.76 2.54
C PHE A 63 2.35 4.83 1.42
N ARG A 64 3.25 4.45 0.52
CA ARG A 64 2.96 3.56 -0.61
C ARG A 64 2.49 2.18 -0.18
N ILE A 65 3.07 1.62 0.89
CA ILE A 65 2.63 0.35 1.48
C ILE A 65 1.18 0.45 1.97
N LEU A 66 0.85 1.51 2.73
CA LEU A 66 -0.49 1.70 3.29
C LEU A 66 -1.53 1.98 2.20
N GLU A 67 -1.18 2.80 1.21
CA GLU A 67 -2.03 3.09 0.06
C GLU A 67 -2.38 1.80 -0.69
N CYS A 68 -1.38 0.95 -0.98
CA CYS A 68 -1.61 -0.35 -1.58
C CYS A 68 -2.47 -1.25 -0.69
N GLU A 69 -2.18 -1.31 0.62
CA GLU A 69 -2.92 -2.15 1.55
C GLU A 69 -4.42 -1.80 1.55
N PHE A 70 -4.75 -0.51 1.65
CA PHE A 70 -6.14 -0.07 1.65
C PHE A 70 -6.83 -0.31 0.31
N ASN A 71 -6.17 -0.02 -0.82
CA ASN A 71 -6.75 -0.28 -2.14
C ASN A 71 -7.03 -1.77 -2.36
N VAL A 72 -6.07 -2.64 -2.03
CA VAL A 72 -6.25 -4.10 -2.17
C VAL A 72 -7.36 -4.61 -1.26
N HIS A 73 -7.45 -4.11 -0.02
CA HIS A 73 -8.52 -4.48 0.89
C HIS A 73 -9.90 -4.02 0.40
N ILE A 74 -9.99 -2.82 -0.18
CA ILE A 74 -11.22 -2.32 -0.81
C ILE A 74 -11.62 -3.27 -1.95
N PHE A 75 -10.73 -3.56 -2.90
CA PHE A 75 -11.05 -4.44 -4.03
C PHE A 75 -11.48 -5.85 -3.60
N ALA A 76 -10.78 -6.45 -2.64
CA ALA A 76 -11.14 -7.76 -2.11
C ALA A 76 -12.53 -7.73 -1.42
N SER A 77 -12.80 -6.69 -0.63
CA SER A 77 -14.10 -6.50 0.03
C SER A 77 -15.22 -6.32 -1.00
N GLU A 78 -15.02 -5.52 -2.05
CA GLU A 78 -15.99 -5.35 -3.14
C GLU A 78 -16.28 -6.66 -3.86
N ALA A 79 -15.23 -7.43 -4.19
CA ALA A 79 -15.36 -8.74 -4.82
C ALA A 79 -16.10 -9.77 -3.93
N MET A 80 -16.06 -9.59 -2.61
CA MET A 80 -16.79 -10.40 -1.62
C MET A 80 -18.17 -9.83 -1.26
N TYR A 81 -18.60 -8.73 -1.89
CA TYR A 81 -19.84 -7.99 -1.54
C TYR A 81 -19.88 -7.54 -0.08
N GLN A 82 -18.74 -7.16 0.48
CA GLN A 82 -18.56 -6.64 1.84
C GLN A 82 -18.44 -5.11 1.83
N SER A 83 -18.61 -4.49 3.00
CA SER A 83 -18.48 -3.04 3.16
C SER A 83 -17.02 -2.59 3.02
N THR A 84 -16.82 -1.47 2.31
CA THR A 84 -15.52 -0.83 2.10
C THR A 84 -15.35 0.46 2.88
N GLU A 85 -16.38 0.90 3.60
CA GLU A 85 -16.46 2.26 4.19
C GLU A 85 -15.27 2.59 5.11
N GLU A 86 -14.87 1.65 5.97
CA GLU A 86 -13.74 1.86 6.88
C GLU A 86 -12.43 2.01 6.12
N SER A 87 -12.20 1.18 5.09
CA SER A 87 -10.97 1.21 4.32
C SER A 87 -10.89 2.45 3.43
N MET A 88 -12.01 2.88 2.85
CA MET A 88 -12.09 4.15 2.12
C MET A 88 -11.83 5.34 3.05
N ARG A 89 -12.36 5.33 4.28
CA ARG A 89 -12.05 6.39 5.26
C ARG A 89 -10.55 6.44 5.57
N ARG A 90 -9.93 5.31 5.89
CA ARG A 90 -8.49 5.25 6.20
C ARG A 90 -7.63 5.69 5.02
N LEU A 91 -8.03 5.37 3.79
CA LEU A 91 -7.36 5.84 2.58
C LEU A 91 -7.48 7.37 2.42
N ASN A 92 -8.65 7.94 2.67
CA ASN A 92 -8.84 9.39 2.67
C ASN A 92 -7.99 10.07 3.77
N ASP A 93 -8.01 9.54 4.99
CA ASP A 93 -7.18 10.04 6.10
C ASP A 93 -5.70 10.04 5.71
N LEU A 94 -5.24 8.98 5.05
CA LEU A 94 -3.86 8.87 4.54
C LEU A 94 -3.51 10.00 3.56
N TYR A 95 -4.40 10.31 2.60
CA TYR A 95 -4.19 11.42 1.66
C TYR A 95 -4.24 12.81 2.31
N GLU A 96 -5.08 12.98 3.32
CA GLU A 96 -5.16 14.24 4.09
C GLU A 96 -3.86 14.51 4.86
N THR A 97 -3.20 13.47 5.40
CA THR A 97 -1.91 13.64 6.11
C THR A 97 -0.78 14.18 5.22
N VAL A 98 -0.87 14.01 3.90
CA VAL A 98 0.10 14.55 2.93
C VAL A 98 -0.30 15.95 2.47
N SER A 99 -1.60 16.25 2.43
CA SER A 99 -2.13 17.53 1.95
C SER A 99 -1.88 18.68 2.93
N ASP A 100 -1.88 18.41 4.24
CA ASP A 100 -1.70 19.43 5.29
C ASP A 100 -0.22 19.89 5.45
N GLY A 101 0.72 19.24 4.76
CA GLY A 101 2.14 19.61 4.74
C GLY A 101 2.48 20.75 3.76
N GLY A 102 1.53 21.22 2.94
CA GLY A 102 1.77 22.15 1.84
C GLY A 102 1.46 23.63 2.11
N GLU A 103 0.84 24.00 3.23
CA GLU A 103 0.34 25.37 3.46
C GLU A 103 1.19 26.23 4.41
N ASN A 104 2.40 25.81 4.77
CA ASN A 104 3.32 26.65 5.56
C ASN A 104 4.74 26.69 4.98
N GLN A 105 4.92 27.34 3.83
CA GLN A 105 6.20 27.95 3.41
C GLN A 105 5.98 29.30 2.73
#